data_AF-A0AA96FSW6-F1
#
_entry.id   AF-A0AA96FSW6-F1
#
_cell.length_a   1.000
_cell.length_b   1.000
_cell.length_c   1.000
_cell.angle_alpha   90.00
_cell.angle_beta   90.00
_cell.angle_gamma   90.00
#
_symmetry.space_group_name_H-M   'P 1'
#
loop_
_entity.id
_entity.type
_entity.pdbx_description
1 polymer ?
#
loop_
_entity_poly.entity_id
_entity_poly.type
_entity_poly.pdbx_seq_one_letter_code
_entity_poly.pdbx_strand_id
1 'polypeptide(L)'
;MTDRFGDGTTQATSDRRTALRPAVPRPHRRLRSTTRSFTVGEGKGYVTVALTPDGRVAEVTVRMAKQGSTLAGMMDAFSTTVTRGLQHGVPLEVLVADYVGMRFEPSGLTNDPDIKQVSSVMDYVGRRLAFDHLPYGIRVGLGVLTAEERAAEAAIDGVGDAVWTDLVGLSMSAPLVARPRRG
;
A
#
# COMPACT_ATOMS: atom_id res chain seq x y z
N MET A 1 -45.70 35.49 14.41
CA MET A 1 -45.56 34.21 15.14
C MET A 1 -44.35 33.52 14.52
N THR A 2 -43.12 33.91 14.87
CA THR A 2 -42.24 33.27 15.90
C THR A 2 -42.13 31.76 15.68
N ASP A 3 -40.96 31.11 15.59
CA ASP A 3 -39.58 31.48 15.91
C ASP A 3 -38.62 30.48 15.23
N ARG A 4 -37.36 30.90 15.24
CA ARG A 4 -36.06 30.28 14.89
C ARG A 4 -35.84 28.80 15.22
N PHE A 5 -35.03 28.15 14.37
CA PHE A 5 -33.82 27.35 14.67
C PHE A 5 -33.02 27.34 13.34
N GLY A 6 -31.78 27.86 13.15
CA GLY A 6 -30.54 27.73 13.95
C GLY A 6 -30.10 26.26 13.92
N ASP A 7 -28.98 25.78 13.35
CA ASP A 7 -27.67 26.33 13.01
C ASP A 7 -27.08 25.46 11.88
N GLY A 8 -26.30 25.96 10.92
CA GLY A 8 -24.93 26.38 11.19
C GLY A 8 -23.99 25.17 11.32
N THR A 9 -23.74 24.42 10.24
CA THR A 9 -22.45 23.72 10.09
C THR A 9 -22.07 23.69 8.62
N THR A 10 -21.33 24.73 8.22
CA THR A 10 -20.41 24.69 7.09
C THR A 10 -19.46 23.50 7.30
N GLN A 11 -19.68 22.40 6.59
CA GLN A 11 -18.58 21.46 6.39
C GLN A 11 -17.64 22.08 5.37
N ALA A 12 -16.59 22.70 5.92
CA ALA A 12 -15.46 23.22 5.18
C ALA A 12 -14.96 22.15 4.21
N THR A 13 -15.21 22.38 2.92
CA THR A 13 -14.53 21.71 1.84
C THR A 13 -13.04 21.98 2.04
N SER A 14 -12.32 21.00 2.57
CA SER A 14 -10.87 21.03 2.65
C SER A 14 -10.33 20.96 1.21
N ASP A 15 -10.30 22.12 0.56
CA ASP A 15 -9.64 22.38 -0.71
C ASP A 15 -8.12 22.31 -0.47
N ARG A 16 -7.60 21.11 -0.20
CA ARG A 16 -6.18 20.82 -0.39
C ARG A 16 -5.96 20.66 -1.88
N ARG A 17 -5.96 21.79 -2.60
CA ARG A 17 -5.27 21.89 -3.88
C ARG A 17 -3.80 21.68 -3.59
N THR A 18 -3.38 20.42 -3.65
CA THR A 18 -1.98 20.06 -3.83
C THR A 18 -1.50 20.85 -5.04
N ALA A 19 -0.73 21.91 -4.81
CA ALA A 19 -0.16 22.71 -5.88
C ALA A 19 0.60 21.74 -6.79
N LEU A 20 0.13 21.60 -8.03
CA LEU A 20 0.77 20.77 -9.05
C LEU A 20 2.23 21.22 -9.12
N ARG A 21 3.14 20.35 -8.67
CA ARG A 21 4.58 20.61 -8.74
C ARG A 21 4.93 20.85 -10.21
N PRO A 22 5.88 21.77 -10.51
CA PRO A 22 6.27 22.03 -11.89
C PRO A 22 6.67 20.71 -12.57
N ALA A 23 6.16 20.50 -13.78
CA ALA A 23 6.37 19.28 -14.55
C ALA A 23 7.87 18.95 -14.58
N VAL A 24 8.22 17.72 -14.21
CA VAL A 24 9.60 17.26 -14.36
C VAL A 24 9.93 17.32 -15.85
N PRO A 25 11.02 18.00 -16.28
CA PRO A 25 11.40 18.04 -17.69
C PRO A 25 11.49 16.62 -18.22
N ARG A 26 10.87 16.36 -19.39
CA ARG A 26 10.99 15.06 -20.06
C ARG A 26 12.48 14.70 -20.10
N PRO A 27 12.88 13.53 -19.57
CA PRO A 27 14.27 13.18 -19.51
C PRO A 27 14.78 12.98 -20.94
N HIS A 28 15.48 13.99 -21.45
CA HIS A 28 16.24 13.95 -22.70
C HIS A 28 17.43 12.99 -22.61
N ARG A 29 17.70 12.49 -21.39
CA ARG A 29 18.68 11.45 -21.05
C ARG A 29 17.95 10.13 -20.78
N ARG A 30 18.41 9.02 -21.38
CA ARG A 30 17.90 7.68 -21.04
C ARG A 30 17.96 7.48 -19.53
N LEU A 31 16.80 7.28 -18.91
CA LEU A 31 16.70 7.00 -17.49
C LEU A 31 17.33 5.64 -17.19
N ARG A 32 17.83 5.46 -15.97
CA ARG A 32 18.23 4.13 -15.49
C ARG A 32 16.96 3.34 -15.23
N SER A 33 16.84 2.16 -15.84
CA SER A 33 15.69 1.28 -15.64
C SER A 33 16.10 -0.11 -15.18
N THR A 34 15.20 -0.75 -14.46
CA THR A 34 15.30 -2.14 -14.05
C THR A 34 14.05 -2.87 -14.50
N THR A 35 14.24 -4.03 -15.13
CA THR A 35 13.14 -4.91 -15.55
C THR A 35 13.16 -6.16 -14.69
N ARG A 36 12.01 -6.50 -14.12
CA ARG A 36 11.78 -7.74 -13.38
C ARG A 36 10.72 -8.56 -14.08
N SER A 37 11.03 -9.83 -14.32
CA SER A 37 10.01 -10.81 -14.70
C SER A 37 9.25 -11.28 -13.48
N PHE A 38 7.95 -11.52 -13.64
CA PHE A 38 7.10 -12.06 -12.59
C PHE A 38 6.11 -13.07 -13.15
N THR A 39 5.59 -13.91 -12.26
CA THR A 39 4.45 -14.77 -12.52
C THR A 39 3.35 -14.46 -11.50
N VAL A 40 2.10 -14.37 -11.94
CA VAL A 40 0.93 -14.25 -11.07
C VAL A 40 -0.08 -15.29 -11.55
N GLY A 41 -0.30 -16.32 -10.74
CA GLY A 41 -1.05 -17.50 -11.18
C GLY A 41 -0.40 -18.10 -12.44
N GLU A 42 -1.17 -18.22 -13.52
CA GLU A 42 -0.67 -18.68 -14.81
C GLU A 42 -0.09 -17.56 -15.69
N GLY A 43 -0.34 -16.30 -15.33
CA GLY A 43 0.08 -15.12 -16.07
C GLY A 43 1.57 -14.83 -15.87
N LYS A 44 2.34 -14.76 -16.97
CA LYS A 44 3.73 -14.30 -16.96
C LYS A 44 3.82 -12.87 -17.45
N GLY A 45 4.59 -12.04 -16.77
CA GLY A 45 4.75 -10.63 -17.13
C GLY A 45 6.11 -10.05 -16.75
N TYR A 46 6.27 -8.79 -17.11
CA TYR A 46 7.45 -7.99 -16.86
C TYR A 46 7.02 -6.63 -16.36
N VAL A 47 7.62 -6.19 -15.25
CA VAL A 47 7.52 -4.81 -14.79
C VAL A 47 8.86 -4.15 -15.04
N THR A 48 8.83 -2.96 -15.65
CA THR A 48 10.01 -2.13 -15.87
C THR A 48 9.81 -0.82 -15.15
N VAL A 49 10.74 -0.48 -14.27
CA VAL A 49 10.72 0.75 -13.49
C VAL A 49 11.92 1.59 -13.90
N ALA A 50 11.67 2.85 -14.28
CA ALA A 50 12.73 3.81 -14.59
C ALA A 50 12.82 4.86 -13.50
N LEU A 51 14.05 5.23 -13.13
CA LEU A 51 14.34 6.17 -12.05
C LEU A 51 14.89 7.49 -12.60
N THR A 52 14.48 8.59 -11.98
CA THR A 52 15.12 9.89 -12.16
C THR A 52 16.55 9.88 -11.60
N PRO A 53 17.42 10.86 -11.96
CA PRO A 53 18.77 10.93 -11.41
C PRO A 53 18.85 11.03 -9.88
N ASP A 54 17.81 11.58 -9.25
CA ASP A 54 17.64 11.68 -7.80
C ASP A 54 16.97 10.44 -7.16
N GLY A 55 16.78 9.37 -7.92
CA GLY A 55 16.33 8.06 -7.41
C GLY A 55 14.82 7.90 -7.25
N ARG A 56 14.02 8.90 -7.65
CA ARG A 56 12.55 8.78 -7.65
C ARG A 56 12.08 7.95 -8.83
N VAL A 57 10.97 7.22 -8.65
CA VAL A 57 10.32 6.49 -9.74
C VAL A 57 9.73 7.49 -10.73
N ALA A 58 10.19 7.41 -11.98
CA ALA A 58 9.78 8.29 -13.07
C ALA A 58 8.78 7.62 -14.00
N GLU A 59 8.97 6.34 -14.29
CA GLU A 59 8.16 5.57 -15.23
C GLU A 59 7.95 4.15 -14.71
N VAL A 60 6.75 3.63 -14.92
CA VAL A 60 6.40 2.23 -14.63
C VAL A 60 5.70 1.67 -15.86
N THR A 61 6.25 0.60 -16.41
CA THR A 61 5.68 -0.10 -17.56
C THR A 61 5.44 -1.56 -17.22
N VAL A 62 4.24 -2.06 -17.51
CA VAL A 62 3.83 -3.43 -17.26
C VAL A 62 3.48 -4.10 -18.58
N ARG A 63 4.03 -5.29 -18.82
CA ARG A 63 3.76 -6.10 -20.02
C ARG A 63 3.48 -7.53 -19.62
N MET A 64 2.51 -8.19 -20.26
CA MET A 64 2.32 -9.64 -20.12
C MET A 64 2.87 -10.39 -21.33
N ALA A 65 3.44 -11.56 -21.09
CA ALA A 65 4.12 -12.37 -22.10
C ALA A 65 3.15 -13.04 -23.10
N LYS A 66 1.94 -13.39 -22.65
CA LYS A 66 0.91 -14.03 -23.47
C LYS A 66 -0.46 -13.44 -23.13
N GLN A 67 -0.87 -12.43 -23.88
CA GLN A 67 -2.18 -11.80 -23.75
C GLN A 67 -2.71 -11.41 -25.13
N GLY A 68 -4.04 -11.42 -25.29
CA GLY A 68 -4.69 -10.88 -26.49
C GLY A 68 -4.41 -9.39 -26.68
N SER A 69 -4.59 -8.88 -27.90
CA SER A 69 -4.32 -7.48 -28.26
C SER A 69 -5.10 -6.47 -27.43
N THR A 70 -6.34 -6.80 -27.02
CA THR A 70 -7.17 -5.93 -26.18
C THR A 70 -6.54 -5.68 -24.81
N LEU A 71 -6.08 -6.73 -24.12
CA LEU A 71 -5.45 -6.58 -22.81
C LEU A 71 -4.07 -5.91 -22.92
N ALA A 72 -3.31 -6.23 -23.98
CA ALA A 72 -2.06 -5.55 -24.28
C ALA A 72 -2.25 -4.04 -24.45
N GLY A 73 -3.27 -3.61 -25.20
CA GLY A 73 -3.58 -2.19 -25.39
C GLY A 73 -3.98 -1.50 -24.08
N MET A 74 -4.80 -2.15 -23.26
CA MET A 74 -5.18 -1.61 -21.94
C MET A 74 -3.96 -1.46 -21.00
N MET A 75 -3.06 -2.45 -20.99
CA MET A 75 -1.83 -2.40 -20.18
C MET A 75 -0.85 -1.33 -20.66
N ASP A 76 -0.77 -1.09 -21.96
CA ASP A 76 0.06 -0.03 -22.54
C ASP A 76 -0.50 1.37 -22.22
N ALA A 77 -1.82 1.54 -22.37
CA ALA A 77 -2.51 2.78 -21.99
C ALA A 77 -2.38 3.05 -20.49
N PHE A 78 -2.52 2.01 -19.66
CA PHE A 78 -2.31 2.08 -18.23
C PHE A 78 -0.87 2.50 -17.88
N SER A 79 0.13 1.80 -18.43
CA SER A 79 1.55 2.11 -18.21
C SER A 79 1.88 3.56 -18.58
N THR A 80 1.32 4.02 -19.70
CA THR A 80 1.48 5.40 -20.17
C THR A 80 0.83 6.41 -19.22
N THR A 81 -0.36 6.09 -18.69
CA THR A 81 -1.10 6.96 -17.77
C THR A 81 -0.36 7.09 -16.43
N VAL A 82 0.09 5.98 -15.85
CA VAL A 82 0.87 5.96 -14.61
C VAL A 82 2.17 6.73 -14.75
N THR A 83 2.91 6.46 -15.82
CA THR A 83 4.16 7.14 -16.13
C THR A 83 3.95 8.65 -16.25
N ARG A 84 2.89 9.08 -16.94
CA ARG A 84 2.55 10.50 -17.03
C ARG A 84 2.19 11.10 -15.67
N GLY A 85 1.41 10.40 -14.85
CA GLY A 85 1.08 10.84 -13.49
C GLY A 85 2.33 11.09 -12.65
N LEU A 86 3.27 10.15 -12.65
CA LEU A 86 4.55 10.26 -11.94
C LEU A 86 5.38 11.46 -12.43
N GLN A 87 5.46 11.65 -13.74
CA GLN A 87 6.18 12.79 -14.34
C GLN A 87 5.55 14.15 -13.98
N HIS A 88 4.24 14.19 -13.72
CA HIS A 88 3.52 15.38 -13.23
C HIS A 88 3.47 15.50 -11.70
N GLY A 89 4.18 14.64 -10.97
CA GLY A 89 4.37 14.78 -9.53
C GLY A 89 3.33 14.07 -8.67
N VAL A 90 2.55 13.13 -9.21
CA VAL A 90 1.73 12.22 -8.39
C VAL A 90 2.66 11.42 -7.47
N PRO A 91 2.45 11.42 -6.14
CA PRO A 91 3.26 10.64 -5.23
C PRO A 91 3.11 9.13 -5.49
N LEU A 92 4.22 8.38 -5.40
CA LEU A 92 4.22 6.95 -5.69
C LEU A 92 3.31 6.18 -4.74
N GLU A 93 3.30 6.57 -3.46
CA GLU A 93 2.50 5.95 -2.42
C GLU A 93 0.99 6.02 -2.70
N VAL A 94 0.52 7.07 -3.39
CA VAL A 94 -0.89 7.19 -3.79
C VAL A 94 -1.23 6.13 -4.84
N LEU A 95 -0.38 5.98 -5.86
CA LEU A 95 -0.57 4.97 -6.90
C LEU A 95 -0.49 3.55 -6.33
N VAL A 96 0.45 3.31 -5.41
CA VAL A 96 0.56 2.01 -4.72
C VAL A 96 -0.70 1.70 -3.93
N ALA A 97 -1.25 2.68 -3.20
CA ALA A 97 -2.49 2.50 -2.44
C ALA A 97 -3.67 2.08 -3.33
N ASP A 98 -3.77 2.63 -4.54
CA ASP A 98 -4.83 2.29 -5.49
C ASP A 98 -4.73 0.85 -6.04
N TYR A 99 -3.52 0.27 -6.05
CA TYR A 99 -3.29 -1.06 -6.62
C TYR A 99 -3.30 -2.18 -5.57
N VAL A 100 -2.81 -1.91 -4.37
CA VAL A 100 -2.73 -2.91 -3.30
C VAL A 100 -4.14 -3.39 -2.95
N GLY A 101 -4.36 -4.70 -3.07
CA GLY A 101 -5.66 -5.33 -2.81
C GLY A 101 -6.68 -5.24 -3.96
N MET A 102 -6.30 -4.67 -5.11
CA MET A 102 -7.12 -4.68 -6.31
C MET A 102 -7.30 -6.13 -6.83
N ARG A 103 -8.54 -6.50 -7.16
CA ARG A 103 -8.91 -7.89 -7.48
C ARG A 103 -9.37 -8.05 -8.93
N PHE A 104 -8.65 -8.84 -9.72
CA PHE A 104 -9.03 -9.31 -11.06
C PHE A 104 -8.02 -10.36 -11.55
N GLU A 105 -8.40 -11.13 -12.57
CA GLU A 105 -7.53 -12.17 -13.15
C GLU A 105 -6.50 -11.60 -14.17
N PRO A 106 -5.25 -12.11 -14.21
CA PRO A 106 -4.76 -13.25 -13.45
C PRO A 106 -4.42 -12.91 -11.98
N SER A 107 -4.76 -13.83 -11.09
CA SER A 107 -4.48 -13.78 -9.64
C SER A 107 -3.80 -15.06 -9.14
N GLY A 108 -3.28 -15.05 -7.91
CA GLY A 108 -2.76 -16.26 -7.26
C GLY A 108 -1.30 -16.18 -6.84
N LEU A 109 -0.63 -17.34 -6.82
CA LEU A 109 0.75 -17.47 -6.37
C LEU A 109 1.72 -16.73 -7.29
N THR A 110 2.83 -16.24 -6.71
CA THR A 110 3.89 -15.58 -7.47
C THR A 110 5.24 -16.29 -7.32
N ASN A 111 6.20 -15.91 -8.16
CA ASN A 111 7.60 -16.33 -8.06
C ASN A 111 8.47 -15.37 -7.23
N ASP A 112 7.87 -14.36 -6.59
CA ASP A 112 8.57 -13.38 -5.76
C ASP A 112 8.60 -13.87 -4.30
N PRO A 113 9.79 -14.00 -3.67
CA PRO A 113 9.91 -14.53 -2.31
C PRO A 113 9.22 -13.65 -1.27
N ASP A 114 9.12 -12.34 -1.52
CA ASP A 114 8.51 -11.38 -0.60
C ASP A 114 6.98 -11.30 -0.77
N ILE A 115 6.47 -11.69 -1.94
CA ILE A 115 5.05 -11.55 -2.34
C ILE A 115 4.48 -12.91 -2.74
N LYS A 116 4.23 -13.79 -1.77
CA LYS A 116 3.79 -15.17 -2.05
C LYS A 116 2.50 -15.29 -2.88
N GLN A 117 1.50 -14.46 -2.59
CA GLN A 117 0.19 -14.51 -3.24
C GLN A 117 -0.35 -13.09 -3.44
N VAL A 118 -1.02 -12.88 -4.56
CA VAL A 118 -1.66 -11.61 -4.91
C VAL A 118 -3.05 -11.83 -5.47
N SER A 119 -3.85 -10.78 -5.43
CA SER A 119 -5.23 -10.77 -5.92
C SER A 119 -5.40 -10.22 -7.33
N SER A 120 -4.32 -9.70 -7.93
CA SER A 120 -4.23 -9.35 -9.35
C SER A 120 -2.78 -9.05 -9.75
N VAL A 121 -2.55 -8.85 -11.06
CA VAL A 121 -1.28 -8.29 -11.58
C VAL A 121 -1.00 -6.90 -11.02
N MET A 122 -2.04 -6.06 -10.88
CA MET A 122 -1.84 -4.71 -10.33
C MET A 122 -1.47 -4.74 -8.86
N ASP A 123 -2.10 -5.62 -8.06
CA ASP A 123 -1.75 -5.85 -6.66
C ASP A 123 -0.27 -6.27 -6.52
N TYR A 124 0.21 -7.16 -7.41
CA TYR A 124 1.64 -7.50 -7.47
C TYR A 124 2.52 -6.28 -7.76
N VAL A 125 2.21 -5.51 -8.81
CA VAL A 125 2.99 -4.33 -9.20
C VAL A 125 3.02 -3.31 -8.07
N GLY A 126 1.88 -3.04 -7.43
CA GLY A 126 1.79 -2.14 -6.28
C GLY A 126 2.66 -2.58 -5.12
N ARG A 127 2.55 -3.86 -4.70
CA ARG A 127 3.37 -4.42 -3.60
C ARG A 127 4.86 -4.41 -3.93
N ARG A 128 5.24 -4.73 -5.16
CA ARG A 128 6.65 -4.71 -5.57
C ARG A 128 7.23 -3.31 -5.58
N LEU A 129 6.48 -2.34 -6.13
CA LEU A 129 6.87 -0.92 -6.08
C LEU A 129 6.99 -0.42 -4.63
N ALA A 130 6.10 -0.85 -3.75
CA ALA A 130 6.19 -0.54 -2.33
C ALA A 130 7.50 -1.07 -1.73
N PHE A 131 7.79 -2.37 -1.88
CA PHE A 131 9.01 -2.97 -1.35
C PHE A 131 10.29 -2.34 -1.91
N ASP A 132 10.31 -2.01 -3.20
CA ASP A 132 11.52 -1.48 -3.84
C ASP A 132 11.75 0.02 -3.57
N HIS A 133 10.68 0.80 -3.35
CA HIS A 133 10.76 2.26 -3.43
C HIS A 133 10.08 3.03 -2.29
N LEU A 134 9.33 2.37 -1.41
CA LEU A 134 8.68 3.04 -0.27
C LEU A 134 9.36 2.70 1.06
N PRO A 135 9.52 3.69 1.96
CA PRO A 135 10.07 3.44 3.29
C PRO A 135 9.10 2.60 4.12
N TYR A 136 9.65 1.83 5.07
CA TYR A 136 8.88 0.92 5.92
C TYR A 136 7.64 1.55 6.54
N GLY A 137 7.75 2.75 7.14
CA GLY A 137 6.60 3.41 7.79
C GLY A 137 5.42 3.68 6.85
N ILE A 138 5.67 3.99 5.57
CA ILE A 138 4.61 4.14 4.58
C ILE A 138 4.04 2.78 4.18
N ARG A 139 4.90 1.77 4.02
CA ARG A 139 4.47 0.41 3.68
C ARG A 139 3.54 -0.20 4.73
N VAL A 140 3.82 0.02 6.02
CA VAL A 140 2.96 -0.38 7.14
C VAL A 140 1.56 0.21 6.98
N GLY A 141 1.46 1.53 6.73
CA GLY A 141 0.18 2.21 6.51
C GLY A 141 -0.61 1.70 5.30
N LEU A 142 0.06 1.06 4.35
CA LEU A 142 -0.56 0.43 3.17
C LEU A 142 -0.81 -1.07 3.35
N GLY A 143 -0.49 -1.65 4.52
CA GLY A 143 -0.59 -3.09 4.78
C GLY A 143 0.40 -3.95 3.98
N VAL A 144 1.49 -3.35 3.47
CA VAL A 144 2.50 -4.03 2.65
C VAL A 144 3.70 -4.44 3.50
N LEU A 145 3.57 -5.57 4.17
CA LEU A 145 4.59 -6.13 5.05
C LEU A 145 5.22 -7.38 4.45
N THR A 146 6.53 -7.54 4.63
CA THR A 146 7.21 -8.80 4.35
C THR A 146 6.69 -9.91 5.27
N ALA A 147 7.01 -11.16 4.96
CA ALA A 147 6.63 -12.28 5.82
C ALA A 147 7.22 -12.15 7.23
N GLU A 148 8.48 -11.72 7.34
CA GLU A 148 9.16 -11.48 8.61
C GLU A 148 8.55 -10.30 9.38
N GLU A 149 8.28 -9.18 8.70
CA GLU A 149 7.65 -8.01 9.32
C GLU A 149 6.26 -8.34 9.88
N ARG A 150 5.46 -9.11 9.13
CA ARG A 150 4.13 -9.57 9.59
C ARG A 150 4.24 -10.56 10.75
N ALA A 151 5.23 -11.45 10.73
CA ALA A 151 5.48 -12.39 11.83
C ALA A 151 5.93 -11.65 13.10
N ALA A 152 6.77 -10.62 12.95
CA ALA A 152 7.21 -9.78 14.06
C ALA A 152 6.04 -8.97 14.65
N GLU A 153 5.17 -8.39 13.82
CA GLU A 153 3.96 -7.69 14.28
C GLU A 153 3.03 -8.63 15.07
N ALA A 154 2.74 -9.81 14.53
CA ALA A 154 1.92 -10.81 15.21
C ALA A 154 2.55 -11.31 16.53
N ALA A 155 3.88 -11.40 16.59
CA ALA A 155 4.59 -11.77 17.82
C ALA A 155 4.48 -10.67 18.90
N ILE A 156 4.59 -9.39 18.51
CA ILE A 156 4.41 -8.25 19.43
C ILE A 156 2.97 -8.21 19.95
N ASP A 157 1.98 -8.37 19.08
CA ASP A 157 0.57 -8.41 19.47
C ASP A 157 0.28 -9.57 20.43
N GLY A 158 0.84 -10.75 20.16
CA GLY A 158 0.72 -11.92 21.04
C GLY A 158 1.35 -11.71 22.43
N VAL A 159 2.44 -10.92 22.53
CA VAL A 159 3.02 -10.52 23.83
C VAL A 159 2.09 -9.57 24.58
N GLY A 160 1.46 -8.62 23.87
CA GLY A 160 0.47 -7.71 24.46
C GLY A 160 -0.72 -8.44 25.08
N ASP A 161 -1.26 -9.42 24.35
CA ASP A 161 -2.34 -10.29 24.83
C ASP A 161 -1.93 -11.13 26.05
N ALA A 162 -0.72 -11.68 26.04
CA ALA A 162 -0.19 -12.45 27.17
C ALA A 162 -0.05 -11.57 28.43
N VAL A 163 0.55 -10.38 28.30
CA VAL A 163 0.72 -9.43 29.41
C VAL A 163 -0.64 -8.96 29.95
N TRP A 164 -1.61 -8.70 29.07
CA TRP A 164 -2.96 -8.32 29.49
C TRP A 164 -3.66 -9.46 30.24
N THR A 165 -3.55 -10.69 29.74
CA THR A 165 -4.12 -11.88 30.39
C THR A 165 -3.53 -12.09 31.80
N ASP A 166 -2.20 -11.94 31.95
CA ASP A 166 -1.53 -12.04 33.24
C ASP A 166 -1.96 -10.93 34.22
N LEU A 167 -2.06 -9.68 33.75
CA LEU A 167 -2.54 -8.56 34.57
C LEU A 167 -3.97 -8.75 35.04
N VAL A 168 -4.86 -9.25 34.17
CA VAL A 168 -6.25 -9.57 34.54
C VAL A 168 -6.28 -10.69 35.59
N GLY A 169 -5.50 -11.76 35.39
CA GLY A 169 -5.38 -12.86 36.37
C GLY A 169 -4.89 -12.40 37.75
N LEU A 170 -3.90 -11.49 37.78
CA LEU A 170 -3.40 -10.88 39.01
C LEU A 170 -4.45 -9.97 39.69
N SER A 171 -5.23 -9.21 38.91
CA SER A 171 -6.28 -8.32 39.45
C SER A 171 -7.44 -9.08 40.11
N MET A 172 -7.76 -10.28 39.61
CA MET A 172 -8.83 -11.15 40.14
C MET A 172 -8.39 -11.95 41.38
N SER A 173 -7.09 -11.98 41.67
CA SER A 173 -6.50 -12.73 42.78
C SER A 173 -6.30 -11.89 44.05
N ALA A 174 -6.74 -10.62 44.05
CA ALA A 174 -6.61 -9.74 45.21
C ALA A 174 -7.45 -10.26 46.40
N PRO A 175 -6.87 -10.48 47.58
CA PRO A 175 -7.62 -11.00 48.72
C PRO A 175 -8.65 -9.97 49.20
N LEU A 176 -9.90 -10.39 49.35
CA LEU A 176 -10.92 -9.60 50.07
C LEU A 176 -10.50 -9.52 51.54
N VAL A 177 -9.93 -8.38 51.94
CA VAL A 177 -9.65 -8.08 53.35
C VAL A 177 -10.98 -8.11 54.11
N ALA A 178 -11.21 -9.17 54.87
CA ALA A 178 -12.42 -9.34 55.66
C ALA A 178 -12.48 -8.22 56.71
N ARG A 179 -13.54 -7.41 56.64
CA ARG A 179 -13.79 -6.31 57.58
C ARG A 179 -14.01 -6.90 58.99
N PRO A 180 -13.33 -6.38 60.03
CA PRO A 180 -13.44 -6.96 61.37
C PRO A 180 -14.88 -6.81 61.88
N ARG A 181 -15.49 -7.93 62.32
CA ARG A 181 -16.79 -7.95 62.98
C ARG A 181 -16.67 -7.19 64.30
N ARG A 182 -17.35 -6.03 64.41
CA ARG A 182 -17.58 -5.36 65.70
C ARG A 182 -18.63 -6.18 66.45
N GLY A 183 -18.27 -6.57 67.68
CA GLY A 183 -19.19 -7.15 68.66
C GLY A 183 -20.13 -6.12 69.25
#